data_AF-A0A0C2FRF7-F1
#
_entry.id   AF-A0A0C2FRF7-F1
#
_cell.length_a   1.000
_cell.length_b   1.000
_cell.length_c   1.000
_cell.angle_alpha   90.00
_cell.angle_beta   90.00
_cell.angle_gamma   90.00
#
_symmetry.space_group_name_H-M   'P 1'
#
loop_
_entity.id
_entity.type
_entity.pdbx_description
1 polymer ?
#
loop_
_entity_poly.entity_id
_entity_poly.type
_entity_poly.pdbx_seq_one_letter_code
_entity_poly.pdbx_strand_id
1 'polypeptide(L)'
;MRSRDLTQNEAISNVVIDSSKKLHLTKDSRRNGRRSKTQSENSLPSITESSDSEELKPAVEPDPCPAYDYDAESGPDIANVSEFAFDIFRYYKSREKQFHVPDYLSQHPNLSKQTRAVLADWMVEIQETFELNHETLYMSVKIVDMYLSKTKGVVKDDLQLLASAAIFIACKFEERSPPLIDDFMYVCEEMFNREQMIRMEMKVLDTINYDIGFPLSYRNVRRYARVTKTDMPKLTLARYILETSLMFYEFIGVSESLMAAAAILLALKMHDKETTWTPILQKYSGYKAEDVEPLMWELNHMLHKRRVMYDRLETVFSKYSHEVFFSVAAIPLLPDVYTLERPVQAPPSSSPK
;
A
#
# COMPACT_ATOMS: atom_id res chain seq x y z
N MET A 1 7.33 11.36 60.76
CA MET A 1 8.32 12.20 60.05
C MET A 1 8.57 11.56 58.69
N ARG A 2 8.20 12.28 57.60
CA ARG A 2 8.71 12.34 56.19
C ARG A 2 9.43 11.09 55.59
N SER A 3 9.32 10.71 54.31
CA SER A 3 8.66 11.19 53.07
C SER A 3 9.05 10.24 51.90
N ARG A 4 8.15 10.05 50.90
CA ARG A 4 8.30 10.05 49.39
C ARG A 4 9.38 9.17 48.69
N ASP A 5 9.22 8.52 47.51
CA ASP A 5 8.45 8.69 46.23
C ASP A 5 8.18 7.29 45.56
N LEU A 6 7.02 6.92 44.96
CA LEU A 6 6.42 7.17 43.61
C LEU A 6 7.21 6.58 42.40
N THR A 7 6.85 5.40 41.87
CA THR A 7 5.97 5.06 40.68
C THR A 7 6.54 5.30 39.27
N GLN A 8 6.67 4.22 38.47
CA GLN A 8 6.06 4.02 37.13
C GLN A 8 6.67 2.79 36.44
N ASN A 9 5.86 1.73 36.24
CA ASN A 9 6.16 0.64 35.30
C ASN A 9 4.84 -0.08 34.96
N GLU A 10 4.04 0.54 34.10
CA GLU A 10 2.88 -0.07 33.45
C GLU A 10 2.77 0.48 32.02
N ALA A 11 3.01 -0.37 31.02
CA ALA A 11 2.33 -0.41 29.73
C ALA A 11 3.03 -1.41 28.80
N ILE A 12 2.25 -2.04 27.93
CA ILE A 12 2.59 -3.05 26.91
C ILE A 12 2.50 -4.50 27.40
N SER A 13 1.27 -4.94 27.63
CA SER A 13 0.83 -6.32 27.40
C SER A 13 -0.68 -6.37 27.55
N ASN A 14 -1.37 -6.79 26.49
CA ASN A 14 -2.71 -7.40 26.43
C ASN A 14 -3.68 -6.69 25.49
N VAL A 15 -3.54 -6.96 24.19
CA VAL A 15 -4.69 -6.95 23.28
C VAL A 15 -4.66 -8.26 22.49
N VAL A 16 -5.13 -9.32 23.15
CA VAL A 16 -5.72 -10.48 22.49
C VAL A 16 -7.21 -10.20 22.50
N ILE A 17 -7.79 -9.77 21.37
CA ILE A 17 -9.24 -9.62 21.27
C ILE A 17 -9.82 -10.91 20.69
N ASP A 18 -10.49 -11.61 21.60
CA ASP A 18 -11.34 -12.77 21.42
C ASP A 18 -12.40 -12.55 20.31
N SER A 19 -12.27 -13.33 19.24
CA SER A 19 -13.12 -13.35 18.03
C SER A 19 -14.51 -13.98 18.25
N SER A 20 -15.04 -13.98 19.48
CA SER A 20 -16.28 -14.69 19.84
C SER A 20 -17.52 -13.82 20.04
N LYS A 21 -17.46 -12.49 19.84
CA LYS A 21 -18.64 -11.61 20.00
C LYS A 21 -19.17 -11.09 18.66
N LYS A 22 -19.85 -11.97 17.93
CA LYS A 22 -20.89 -11.56 16.97
C LYS A 22 -21.97 -10.77 17.72
N LEU A 23 -22.12 -9.48 17.45
CA LEU A 23 -23.33 -8.74 17.80
C LEU A 23 -24.10 -8.35 16.53
N HIS A 24 -25.32 -8.87 16.46
CA HIS A 24 -26.34 -8.51 15.51
C HIS A 24 -26.69 -7.01 15.60
N LEU A 25 -26.53 -6.29 14.50
CA LEU A 25 -27.19 -4.99 14.27
C LEU A 25 -28.14 -5.11 13.09
N THR A 26 -29.35 -5.59 13.38
CA THR A 26 -30.53 -5.29 12.57
C THR A 26 -31.50 -4.53 13.46
N LYS A 27 -31.73 -3.24 13.16
CA LYS A 27 -33.06 -2.66 13.19
C LYS A 27 -33.11 -1.28 12.54
N ASP A 28 -34.09 -1.20 11.65
CA ASP A 28 -34.68 -0.05 11.01
C ASP A 28 -34.62 1.27 11.78
N SER A 29 -34.25 2.32 11.05
CA SER A 29 -34.69 3.68 11.33
C SER A 29 -35.00 4.38 10.01
N ARG A 30 -36.17 4.07 9.44
CA ARG A 30 -36.78 4.89 8.40
C ARG A 30 -37.14 6.25 9.00
N ARG A 31 -36.39 7.29 8.62
CA ARG A 31 -36.81 8.68 8.84
C ARG A 31 -36.92 9.41 7.51
N ASN A 32 -38.16 9.77 7.19
CA ASN A 32 -38.57 10.53 6.01
C ASN A 32 -37.95 11.94 6.03
N GLY A 33 -37.06 12.20 5.07
CA GLY A 33 -36.57 13.54 4.73
C GLY A 33 -37.16 14.01 3.40
N ARG A 34 -38.05 15.00 3.47
CA ARG A 34 -38.71 15.70 2.36
C ARG A 34 -37.67 16.38 1.46
N ARG A 35 -37.60 15.99 0.18
CA ARG A 35 -36.76 16.63 -0.84
C ARG A 35 -37.47 17.89 -1.36
N SER A 36 -36.97 19.07 -1.02
CA SER A 36 -37.34 20.33 -1.68
C SER A 36 -36.44 20.54 -2.90
N LYS A 37 -37.05 20.74 -4.06
CA LYS A 37 -36.37 21.13 -5.31
C LYS A 37 -36.11 22.63 -5.27
N THR A 38 -34.85 23.03 -5.40
CA THR A 38 -34.49 24.38 -5.83
C THR A 38 -33.42 24.25 -6.90
N GLN A 39 -33.79 24.68 -8.10
CA GLN A 39 -32.89 24.87 -9.24
C GLN A 39 -31.95 26.02 -8.92
N SER A 40 -30.64 25.82 -9.11
CA SER A 40 -29.73 26.92 -9.43
C SER A 40 -28.83 26.46 -10.56
N GLU A 41 -29.16 26.93 -11.76
CA GLU A 41 -28.23 26.99 -12.88
C GLU A 41 -27.10 27.95 -12.48
N ASN A 42 -25.87 27.45 -12.45
CA ASN A 42 -24.68 28.27 -12.58
C ASN A 42 -23.59 27.42 -13.25
N SER A 43 -23.43 27.68 -14.54
CA SER A 43 -22.44 27.12 -15.43
C SER A 43 -21.04 27.43 -14.89
N LEU A 44 -20.26 26.40 -14.57
CA LEU A 44 -18.83 26.56 -14.30
C LEU A 44 -18.10 26.93 -15.61
N PRO A 45 -17.14 27.87 -15.60
CA PRO A 45 -16.35 28.16 -16.78
C PRO A 45 -15.44 26.98 -17.10
N SER A 46 -15.40 26.64 -18.40
CA SER A 46 -14.51 25.65 -19.01
C SER A 46 -13.06 25.91 -18.60
N ILE A 47 -12.46 24.93 -17.95
CA ILE A 47 -11.01 24.86 -17.76
C ILE A 47 -10.41 24.66 -19.15
N THR A 48 -9.75 25.68 -19.68
CA THR A 48 -8.90 25.56 -20.87
C THR A 48 -7.70 24.70 -20.49
N GLU A 49 -7.70 23.44 -20.93
CA GLU A 49 -6.51 22.61 -20.91
C GLU A 49 -5.43 23.27 -21.77
N SER A 50 -4.35 23.72 -21.12
CA SER A 50 -3.12 24.10 -21.81
C SER A 50 -2.54 22.85 -22.46
N SER A 51 -2.74 22.74 -23.77
CA SER A 51 -2.18 21.73 -24.66
C SER A 51 -0.67 21.89 -24.82
N ASP A 52 0.09 21.54 -23.78
CA ASP A 52 1.54 21.30 -23.86
C ASP A 52 1.88 19.99 -23.14
N SER A 53 1.22 18.90 -23.54
CA SER A 53 1.74 17.56 -23.32
C SER A 53 2.48 17.14 -24.59
N GLU A 54 3.80 17.31 -24.60
CA GLU A 54 4.66 16.61 -25.58
C GLU A 54 4.39 15.11 -25.44
N GLU A 55 3.64 14.54 -26.38
CA GLU A 55 3.53 13.09 -26.55
C GLU A 55 4.93 12.57 -26.90
N LEU A 56 5.67 12.15 -25.88
CA LEU A 56 6.81 11.25 -26.03
C LEU A 56 6.29 9.98 -26.72
N LYS A 57 6.42 9.90 -28.06
CA LYS A 57 6.24 8.65 -28.79
C LYS A 57 7.25 7.65 -28.23
N PRO A 58 6.83 6.63 -27.47
CA PRO A 58 7.78 5.63 -27.00
C PRO A 58 8.37 4.95 -28.24
N ALA A 59 9.67 4.67 -28.23
CA ALA A 59 10.23 3.73 -29.17
C ALA A 59 9.36 2.46 -29.09
N VAL A 60 8.72 2.09 -30.20
CA VAL A 60 7.83 0.93 -30.24
C VAL A 60 8.71 -0.30 -30.16
N GLU A 61 9.07 -0.70 -28.94
CA GLU A 61 9.61 -2.03 -28.71
C GLU A 61 8.57 -3.03 -29.23
N PRO A 62 8.99 -4.05 -30.00
CA PRO A 62 8.07 -5.04 -30.54
C PRO A 62 7.32 -5.73 -29.40
N ASP A 63 6.00 -5.86 -29.52
CA ASP A 63 5.15 -6.55 -28.55
C ASP A 63 5.70 -7.99 -28.32
N PRO A 64 6.10 -8.35 -27.09
CA PRO A 64 6.64 -9.68 -26.79
C PRO A 64 5.64 -10.83 -26.99
N CYS A 65 4.33 -10.56 -26.94
CA CYS A 65 3.30 -11.55 -27.27
C CYS A 65 2.17 -10.90 -28.10
N PRO A 66 2.42 -10.68 -29.41
CA PRO A 66 1.47 -9.98 -30.30
C PRO A 66 0.28 -10.87 -30.69
N ALA A 67 0.40 -12.19 -30.49
CA ALA A 67 -0.58 -13.17 -30.93
C ALA A 67 -1.80 -13.26 -30.01
N TYR A 68 -1.73 -12.74 -28.78
CA TYR A 68 -2.78 -12.94 -27.78
C TYR A 68 -2.91 -11.77 -26.81
N ASP A 69 -4.15 -11.40 -26.49
CA ASP A 69 -4.48 -10.44 -25.45
C ASP A 69 -5.05 -11.16 -24.22
N TYR A 70 -4.22 -11.26 -23.19
CA TYR A 70 -4.55 -11.88 -21.91
C TYR A 70 -5.49 -11.04 -21.05
N ASP A 71 -5.56 -9.71 -21.24
CA ASP A 71 -6.51 -8.88 -20.52
C ASP A 71 -7.95 -9.15 -21.02
N ALA A 72 -8.11 -9.39 -22.33
CA ALA A 72 -9.40 -9.70 -22.96
C ALA A 72 -10.07 -10.98 -22.42
N GLU A 73 -9.32 -11.93 -21.86
CA GLU A 73 -9.88 -13.13 -21.22
C GLU A 73 -10.83 -12.79 -20.06
N SER A 74 -10.66 -11.62 -19.44
CA SER A 74 -11.50 -11.16 -18.33
C SER A 74 -12.77 -10.42 -18.77
N GLY A 75 -13.01 -10.29 -20.08
CA GLY A 75 -14.09 -9.50 -20.67
C GLY A 75 -15.54 -9.86 -20.30
N PRO A 76 -15.87 -11.09 -19.87
CA PRO A 76 -17.22 -11.36 -19.37
C PRO A 76 -17.58 -10.61 -18.08
N ASP A 77 -16.58 -10.16 -17.30
CA ASP A 77 -16.79 -9.43 -16.06
C ASP A 77 -16.62 -7.93 -16.30
N ILE A 78 -17.75 -7.22 -16.26
CA ILE A 78 -17.83 -5.75 -16.45
C ILE A 78 -16.94 -5.01 -15.45
N ALA A 79 -16.69 -5.57 -14.25
CA ALA A 79 -15.82 -4.94 -13.25
C ALA A 79 -14.33 -4.96 -13.64
N ASN A 80 -13.93 -5.80 -14.59
CA ASN A 80 -12.54 -5.91 -15.02
C ASN A 80 -12.18 -4.97 -16.18
N VAL A 81 -13.18 -4.47 -16.90
CA VAL A 81 -13.01 -3.44 -17.95
C VAL A 81 -11.85 -3.79 -18.89
N SER A 82 -11.88 -5.01 -19.44
CA SER A 82 -10.74 -5.62 -20.13
C SER A 82 -10.23 -4.79 -21.31
N GLU A 83 -11.14 -4.13 -22.03
CA GLU A 83 -10.79 -3.29 -23.18
C GLU A 83 -9.92 -2.08 -22.82
N PHE A 84 -9.98 -1.61 -21.57
CA PHE A 84 -9.20 -0.46 -21.09
C PHE A 84 -8.08 -0.87 -20.13
N ALA A 85 -7.98 -2.14 -19.74
CA ALA A 85 -7.00 -2.61 -18.77
C ALA A 85 -5.57 -2.24 -19.17
N PHE A 86 -5.23 -2.36 -20.46
CA PHE A 86 -3.91 -2.00 -20.94
C PHE A 86 -3.59 -0.51 -20.77
N ASP A 87 -4.50 0.35 -21.17
CA ASP A 87 -4.32 1.80 -21.08
C ASP A 87 -4.38 2.32 -19.65
N ILE A 88 -5.24 1.74 -18.79
CA ILE A 88 -5.32 2.07 -17.36
C ILE A 88 -3.98 1.88 -16.68
N PHE A 89 -3.31 0.74 -16.91
CA PHE A 89 -2.04 0.44 -16.25
C PHE A 89 -0.86 1.14 -16.92
N ARG A 90 -0.93 1.42 -18.22
CA ARG A 90 0.02 2.34 -18.87
C ARG A 90 -0.07 3.74 -18.24
N TYR A 91 -1.28 4.23 -18.01
CA TYR A 91 -1.53 5.49 -17.32
C TYR A 91 -0.98 5.46 -15.90
N TYR A 92 -1.29 4.43 -15.09
CA TYR A 92 -0.70 4.31 -13.75
C TYR A 92 0.82 4.33 -13.78
N LYS A 93 1.46 3.57 -14.68
CA LYS A 93 2.92 3.57 -14.82
C LYS A 93 3.47 4.96 -15.19
N SER A 94 2.80 5.70 -16.08
CA SER A 94 3.22 7.07 -16.42
C SER A 94 3.12 8.05 -15.23
N ARG A 95 2.18 7.82 -14.31
CA ARG A 95 1.98 8.67 -13.12
C ARG A 95 2.96 8.39 -11.98
N GLU A 96 3.64 7.24 -11.97
CA GLU A 96 4.57 6.89 -10.89
C GLU A 96 5.62 7.96 -10.63
N LYS A 97 6.11 8.62 -11.68
CA LYS A 97 7.07 9.73 -11.58
C LYS A 97 6.53 10.93 -10.81
N GLN A 98 5.22 11.20 -10.89
CA GLN A 98 4.57 12.32 -10.19
C GLN A 98 4.44 12.05 -8.68
N PHE A 99 4.48 10.78 -8.27
CA PHE A 99 4.30 10.32 -6.89
C PHE A 99 5.54 9.64 -6.33
N HIS A 100 6.72 10.03 -6.82
CA HIS A 100 7.98 9.59 -6.28
C HIS A 100 8.17 10.15 -4.87
N VAL A 101 8.44 9.27 -3.90
CA VAL A 101 8.72 9.65 -2.51
C VAL A 101 10.24 9.71 -2.33
N PRO A 102 10.82 10.89 -2.09
CA PRO A 102 12.24 11.03 -1.78
C PRO A 102 12.54 10.60 -0.33
N ASP A 103 13.84 10.50 0.01
CA ASP A 103 14.27 10.38 1.41
C ASP A 103 13.88 11.65 2.18
N TYR A 104 12.83 11.52 2.97
CA TYR A 104 12.28 12.58 3.79
C TYR A 104 12.77 12.55 5.24
N LEU A 105 13.37 11.45 5.73
CA LEU A 105 13.74 11.34 7.15
C LEU A 105 14.77 12.40 7.56
N SER A 106 15.61 12.86 6.63
CA SER A 106 16.53 13.99 6.84
C SER A 106 15.82 15.29 7.29
N GLN A 107 14.54 15.46 6.95
CA GLN A 107 13.70 16.61 7.34
C GLN A 107 12.94 16.40 8.66
N HIS A 108 13.02 15.21 9.25
CA HIS A 108 12.29 14.83 10.46
C HIS A 108 13.24 14.25 11.53
N PRO A 109 13.98 15.09 12.27
CA PRO A 109 14.99 14.63 13.24
C PRO A 109 14.47 13.72 14.36
N ASN A 110 13.17 13.76 14.64
CA ASN A 110 12.51 12.94 15.66
C ASN A 110 11.99 11.59 15.13
N LEU A 111 12.15 11.33 13.83
CA LEU A 111 11.68 10.12 13.17
C LEU A 111 12.87 9.27 12.72
N SER A 112 12.63 7.97 12.64
CA SER A 112 13.59 6.99 12.17
C SER A 112 12.90 5.94 11.29
N LYS A 113 13.69 5.15 10.56
CA LYS A 113 13.19 4.00 9.81
C LYS A 113 12.41 3.03 10.72
N GLN A 114 12.90 2.80 11.95
CA GLN A 114 12.21 1.99 12.95
C GLN A 114 10.85 2.57 13.32
N THR A 115 10.75 3.88 13.52
CA THR A 115 9.49 4.53 13.85
C THR A 115 8.47 4.39 12.72
N ARG A 116 8.92 4.52 11.47
CA ARG A 116 8.07 4.33 10.29
C ARG A 116 7.63 2.87 10.14
N ALA A 117 8.50 1.90 10.42
CA ALA A 117 8.16 0.48 10.41
C ALA A 117 7.08 0.14 11.45
N VAL A 118 7.23 0.65 12.68
CA VAL A 118 6.22 0.49 13.76
C VAL A 118 4.87 1.08 13.34
N LEU A 119 4.88 2.26 12.69
CA LEU A 119 3.66 2.88 12.20
C LEU A 119 3.00 2.03 11.11
N ALA A 120 3.76 1.51 10.15
CA ALA A 120 3.23 0.66 9.08
C ALA A 120 2.64 -0.66 9.60
N ASP A 121 3.29 -1.30 10.57
CA ASP A 121 2.79 -2.51 11.22
C ASP A 121 1.44 -2.24 11.94
N TRP A 122 1.35 -1.12 12.67
CA TRP A 122 0.10 -0.67 13.28
C TRP A 122 -1.00 -0.34 12.24
N MET A 123 -0.64 0.25 11.09
CA MET A 123 -1.61 0.52 10.03
C MET A 123 -2.22 -0.77 9.44
N VAL A 124 -1.46 -1.88 9.42
CA VAL A 124 -1.97 -3.21 9.06
C VAL A 124 -2.96 -3.71 10.11
N GLU A 125 -2.68 -3.53 11.40
CA GLU A 125 -3.62 -3.89 12.47
C GLU A 125 -4.96 -3.15 12.32
N ILE A 126 -4.91 -1.85 12.00
CA ILE A 126 -6.11 -1.04 11.77
C ILE A 126 -6.87 -1.52 10.52
N GLN A 127 -6.15 -1.86 9.45
CA GLN A 127 -6.79 -2.43 8.25
C GLN A 127 -7.52 -3.73 8.55
N GLU A 128 -6.91 -4.65 9.32
CA GLU A 128 -7.56 -5.91 9.72
C GLU A 128 -8.74 -5.66 10.68
N THR A 129 -8.60 -4.73 11.63
CA THR A 129 -9.64 -4.40 12.62
C THR A 129 -10.92 -3.87 11.97
N PHE A 130 -10.78 -3.06 10.93
CA PHE A 130 -11.91 -2.52 10.16
C PHE A 130 -12.26 -3.36 8.93
N GLU A 131 -11.58 -4.48 8.69
CA GLU A 131 -11.75 -5.34 7.51
C GLU A 131 -11.64 -4.56 6.18
N LEU A 132 -10.73 -3.59 6.09
CA LEU A 132 -10.59 -2.72 4.92
C LEU A 132 -9.92 -3.46 3.76
N ASN A 133 -10.15 -2.97 2.54
CA ASN A 133 -9.45 -3.45 1.35
C ASN A 133 -7.94 -3.19 1.46
N HIS A 134 -7.16 -4.02 0.77
CA HIS A 134 -5.71 -3.84 0.75
C HIS A 134 -5.33 -2.57 -0.02
N GLU A 135 -6.07 -2.20 -1.06
CA GLU A 135 -5.89 -0.92 -1.75
C GLU A 135 -5.97 0.27 -0.78
N THR A 136 -6.86 0.22 0.21
CA THR A 136 -7.00 1.23 1.28
C THR A 136 -5.74 1.34 2.13
N LEU A 137 -5.17 0.21 2.55
CA LEU A 137 -3.90 0.18 3.30
C LEU A 137 -2.76 0.80 2.47
N TYR A 138 -2.55 0.34 1.24
CA TYR A 138 -1.44 0.81 0.42
C TYR A 138 -1.58 2.29 0.09
N MET A 139 -2.80 2.76 -0.19
CA MET A 139 -3.04 4.18 -0.39
C MET A 139 -2.78 4.99 0.87
N SER A 140 -3.23 4.52 2.05
CA SER A 140 -2.99 5.22 3.31
C SER A 140 -1.50 5.34 3.65
N VAL A 141 -0.70 4.29 3.45
CA VAL A 141 0.76 4.33 3.64
C VAL A 141 1.38 5.33 2.67
N LYS A 142 0.95 5.33 1.40
CA LYS A 142 1.42 6.30 0.41
C LYS A 142 1.06 7.75 0.78
N ILE A 143 -0.15 7.99 1.31
CA ILE A 143 -0.56 9.31 1.82
C ILE A 143 0.39 9.77 2.93
N VAL A 144 0.72 8.90 3.89
CA VAL A 144 1.65 9.22 4.99
C VAL A 144 3.02 9.60 4.44
N ASP A 145 3.60 8.76 3.59
CA ASP A 145 4.93 8.96 3.04
C ASP A 145 4.99 10.24 2.16
N MET A 146 3.95 10.50 1.34
CA MET A 146 3.82 11.73 0.55
C MET A 146 3.68 12.97 1.42
N TYR A 147 2.90 12.92 2.50
CA TYR A 147 2.76 14.03 3.44
C TYR A 147 4.09 14.35 4.14
N LEU A 148 4.80 13.33 4.62
CA LEU A 148 6.11 13.50 5.25
C LEU A 148 7.13 14.07 4.26
N SER A 149 7.12 13.62 3.00
CA SER A 149 8.02 14.18 1.97
C SER A 149 7.85 15.68 1.67
N LYS A 150 6.68 16.24 2.00
CA LYS A 150 6.34 17.65 1.76
C LYS A 150 6.34 18.50 3.02
N THR A 151 6.68 17.92 4.18
CA THR A 151 6.67 18.62 5.47
C THR A 151 8.02 18.51 6.17
N LYS A 152 8.15 19.16 7.33
CA LYS A 152 9.37 19.17 8.13
C LYS A 152 9.03 19.10 9.61
N GLY A 153 9.90 18.46 10.40
CA GLY A 153 9.84 18.52 11.85
C GLY A 153 8.65 17.82 12.50
N VAL A 154 7.90 16.97 11.78
CA VAL A 154 6.88 16.09 12.39
C VAL A 154 7.52 15.25 13.51
N VAL A 155 6.85 15.19 14.65
CA VAL A 155 7.29 14.44 15.84
C VAL A 155 6.57 13.09 15.91
N LYS A 156 7.14 12.16 16.67
CA LYS A 156 6.63 10.79 16.81
C LYS A 156 5.18 10.76 17.31
N ASP A 157 4.83 11.62 18.26
CA ASP A 157 3.51 11.64 18.91
C ASP A 157 2.38 12.05 17.94
N ASP A 158 2.70 12.75 16.85
CA ASP A 158 1.72 13.14 15.83
C ASP A 158 1.49 12.06 14.76
N LEU A 159 2.34 11.01 14.71
CA LEU A 159 2.32 10.04 13.62
C LEU A 159 1.06 9.19 13.59
N GLN A 160 0.53 8.77 14.74
CA GLN A 160 -0.70 7.99 14.76
C GLN A 160 -1.90 8.83 14.33
N LEU A 161 -1.99 10.11 14.75
CA LEU A 161 -3.02 11.02 14.25
C LEU A 161 -2.90 11.23 12.72
N LEU A 162 -1.69 11.40 12.20
CA LEU A 162 -1.42 11.48 10.77
C LEU A 162 -1.85 10.20 10.03
N ALA A 163 -1.46 9.03 10.53
CA ALA A 163 -1.78 7.74 9.93
C ALA A 163 -3.29 7.44 9.99
N SER A 164 -3.97 7.74 11.10
CA SER A 164 -5.41 7.64 11.20
C SER A 164 -6.09 8.53 10.17
N ALA A 165 -5.67 9.79 10.05
CA ALA A 165 -6.21 10.70 9.03
C ALA A 165 -5.97 10.18 7.60
N ALA A 166 -4.79 9.62 7.33
CA ALA A 166 -4.47 9.00 6.04
C ALA A 166 -5.34 7.79 5.73
N ILE A 167 -5.57 6.90 6.71
CA ILE A 167 -6.48 5.75 6.56
C ILE A 167 -7.90 6.24 6.34
N PHE A 168 -8.37 7.24 7.09
CA PHE A 168 -9.73 7.77 6.95
C PHE A 168 -9.96 8.43 5.58
N ILE A 169 -8.97 9.17 5.06
CA ILE A 169 -8.98 9.67 3.68
C ILE A 169 -9.05 8.50 2.70
N ALA A 170 -8.23 7.47 2.90
CA ALA A 170 -8.21 6.31 2.02
C ALA A 170 -9.53 5.54 2.01
N CYS A 171 -10.14 5.33 3.18
CA CYS A 171 -11.44 4.70 3.31
C CYS A 171 -12.49 5.44 2.50
N LYS A 172 -12.56 6.78 2.60
CA LYS A 172 -13.55 7.57 1.85
C LYS A 172 -13.40 7.50 0.34
N PHE A 173 -12.26 7.03 -0.16
CA PHE A 173 -11.97 6.95 -1.58
C PHE A 173 -12.06 5.52 -2.14
N GLU A 174 -11.57 4.51 -1.41
CA GLU A 174 -11.58 3.11 -1.86
C GLU A 174 -12.78 2.30 -1.35
N GLU A 175 -13.30 2.60 -0.16
CA GLU A 175 -14.32 1.76 0.47
C GLU A 175 -15.72 2.11 -0.02
N ARG A 176 -16.51 1.07 -0.31
CA ARG A 176 -17.93 1.23 -0.61
C ARG A 176 -18.69 1.87 0.56
N SER A 177 -18.29 1.54 1.78
CA SER A 177 -18.88 2.04 3.02
C SER A 177 -17.76 2.32 4.03
N PRO A 178 -17.14 3.51 4.00
CA PRO A 178 -16.08 3.86 4.93
C PRO A 178 -16.57 3.87 6.39
N PRO A 179 -15.71 3.53 7.38
CA PRO A 179 -16.05 3.70 8.79
C PRO A 179 -16.33 5.17 9.12
N LEU A 180 -17.11 5.40 10.18
CA LEU A 180 -17.38 6.76 10.67
C LEU A 180 -16.19 7.26 11.48
N ILE A 181 -16.08 8.59 11.60
CA ILE A 181 -15.03 9.20 12.42
C ILE A 181 -15.09 8.73 13.88
N ASP A 182 -16.28 8.47 14.40
CA ASP A 182 -16.48 8.00 15.78
C ASP A 182 -15.96 6.56 15.97
N ASP A 183 -15.98 5.73 14.93
CA ASP A 183 -15.38 4.39 14.95
C ASP A 183 -13.85 4.47 15.09
N PHE A 184 -13.23 5.45 14.42
CA PHE A 184 -11.79 5.74 14.60
C PHE A 184 -11.47 6.24 16.00
N MET A 185 -12.33 7.09 16.60
CA MET A 185 -12.13 7.56 17.99
C MET A 185 -12.16 6.39 18.96
N TYR A 186 -13.05 5.41 18.73
CA TYR A 186 -13.16 4.22 19.53
C TYR A 186 -11.94 3.29 19.40
N VAL A 187 -11.53 2.98 18.16
CA VAL A 187 -10.38 2.07 17.91
C VAL A 187 -9.06 2.68 18.34
N CYS A 188 -8.90 4.00 18.23
CA CYS A 188 -7.67 4.69 18.66
C CYS A 188 -7.67 5.11 20.14
N GLU A 189 -8.56 4.54 20.98
CA GLU A 189 -8.62 4.74 22.44
C GLU A 189 -8.54 6.23 22.88
N GLU A 190 -9.24 7.12 22.17
CA GLU A 190 -9.25 8.57 22.47
C GLU A 190 -7.87 9.26 22.47
N MET A 191 -6.84 8.69 21.82
CA MET A 191 -5.51 9.30 21.70
C MET A 191 -5.53 10.72 21.09
N PHE A 192 -6.56 10.99 20.29
CA PHE A 192 -6.86 12.30 19.74
C PHE A 192 -8.38 12.46 19.66
N ASN A 193 -8.83 13.71 19.68
CA ASN A 193 -10.25 14.03 19.57
C ASN A 193 -10.68 14.24 18.11
N ARG A 194 -12.01 14.27 17.91
CA ARG A 194 -12.65 14.46 16.61
C ARG A 194 -12.17 15.71 15.87
N GLU A 195 -11.90 16.80 16.59
CA GLU A 195 -11.47 18.05 15.97
C GLU A 195 -10.02 17.97 15.49
N GLN A 196 -9.12 17.33 16.24
CA GLN A 196 -7.75 17.06 15.82
C GLN A 196 -7.74 16.18 14.55
N MET A 197 -8.57 15.15 14.52
CA MET A 197 -8.71 14.25 13.36
C MET A 197 -9.15 15.01 12.09
N ILE A 198 -10.18 15.84 12.18
CA ILE A 198 -10.68 16.65 11.04
C ILE A 198 -9.62 17.65 10.58
N ARG A 199 -8.95 18.33 11.51
CA ARG A 199 -7.88 19.28 11.16
C ARG A 199 -6.71 18.57 10.49
N MET A 200 -6.32 17.39 10.97
CA MET A 200 -5.27 16.60 10.36
C MET A 200 -5.66 16.15 8.95
N GLU A 201 -6.87 15.64 8.77
CA GLU A 201 -7.40 15.27 7.44
C GLU A 201 -7.31 16.45 6.46
N MET A 202 -7.80 17.62 6.84
CA MET A 202 -7.76 18.81 5.98
C MET A 202 -6.31 19.18 5.64
N LYS A 203 -5.42 19.16 6.64
CA LYS A 203 -4.00 19.48 6.47
C LYS A 203 -3.30 18.49 5.54
N VAL A 204 -3.60 17.20 5.66
CA VAL A 204 -3.02 16.15 4.81
C VAL A 204 -3.42 16.36 3.37
N LEU A 205 -4.73 16.54 3.10
CA LEU A 205 -5.26 16.77 1.75
C LEU A 205 -4.67 18.02 1.10
N ASP A 206 -4.60 19.13 1.85
CA ASP A 206 -4.00 20.38 1.38
C ASP A 206 -2.51 20.18 1.05
N THR A 207 -1.76 19.52 1.92
CA THR A 207 -0.32 19.25 1.74
C THR A 207 -0.04 18.40 0.49
N ILE A 208 -0.90 17.42 0.19
CA ILE A 208 -0.75 16.56 -0.99
C ILE A 208 -1.45 17.13 -2.24
N ASN A 209 -1.95 18.37 -2.18
CA ASN A 209 -2.69 19.05 -3.26
C ASN A 209 -3.93 18.27 -3.75
N TYR A 210 -4.59 17.54 -2.84
CA TYR A 210 -5.78 16.72 -3.13
C TYR A 210 -5.58 15.63 -4.20
N ASP A 211 -4.35 15.40 -4.67
CA ASP A 211 -4.05 14.37 -5.67
C ASP A 211 -3.68 13.06 -4.99
N ILE A 212 -4.69 12.20 -4.80
CA ILE A 212 -4.58 10.86 -4.19
C ILE A 212 -4.71 9.74 -5.21
N GLY A 213 -4.62 10.04 -6.51
CA GLY A 213 -4.71 9.06 -7.60
C GLY A 213 -3.43 8.24 -7.78
N PHE A 214 -2.89 7.72 -6.68
CA PHE A 214 -1.61 7.02 -6.62
C PHE A 214 -1.67 5.68 -7.37
N PRO A 215 -0.66 5.38 -8.22
CA PRO A 215 -0.36 4.00 -8.59
C PRO A 215 -0.07 3.19 -7.33
N LEU A 216 -0.56 1.95 -7.25
CA LEU A 216 -0.33 1.06 -6.11
C LEU A 216 0.23 -0.28 -6.59
N SER A 217 1.25 -0.78 -5.93
CA SER A 217 1.84 -2.10 -6.19
C SER A 217 0.81 -3.22 -6.07
N TYR A 218 -0.13 -3.12 -5.12
CA TYR A 218 -1.22 -4.09 -4.96
C TYR A 218 -2.12 -4.23 -6.21
N ARG A 219 -2.40 -3.13 -6.92
CA ARG A 219 -3.18 -3.17 -8.17
C ARG A 219 -2.40 -3.87 -9.29
N ASN A 220 -1.11 -3.55 -9.41
CA ASN A 220 -0.22 -4.13 -10.40
C ASN A 220 -0.05 -5.65 -10.21
N VAL A 221 0.16 -6.12 -8.98
CA VAL A 221 0.38 -7.55 -8.72
C VAL A 221 -0.87 -8.38 -9.05
N ARG A 222 -2.07 -7.84 -8.80
CA ARG A 222 -3.33 -8.49 -9.18
C ARG A 222 -3.46 -8.65 -10.70
N ARG A 223 -3.08 -7.62 -11.46
CA ARG A 223 -3.08 -7.71 -12.93
C ARG A 223 -2.06 -8.72 -13.42
N TYR A 224 -0.83 -8.67 -12.90
CA TYR A 224 0.23 -9.61 -13.31
C TYR A 224 -0.16 -11.06 -13.03
N ALA A 225 -0.76 -11.33 -11.86
CA ALA A 225 -1.27 -12.66 -11.54
C ALA A 225 -2.40 -13.11 -12.47
N ARG A 226 -3.29 -12.20 -12.87
CA ARG A 226 -4.38 -12.49 -13.81
C ARG A 226 -3.86 -12.88 -15.19
N VAL A 227 -3.01 -12.05 -15.81
CA VAL A 227 -2.50 -12.32 -17.17
C VAL A 227 -1.59 -13.55 -17.24
N THR A 228 -0.97 -13.92 -16.12
CA THR A 228 -0.16 -15.14 -16.01
C THR A 228 -0.95 -16.36 -15.52
N LYS A 229 -2.25 -16.21 -15.20
CA LYS A 229 -3.10 -17.28 -14.62
C LYS A 229 -2.49 -17.87 -13.34
N THR A 230 -1.86 -17.01 -12.54
CA THR A 230 -1.28 -17.37 -11.25
C THR A 230 -2.39 -17.77 -10.28
N ASP A 231 -2.21 -18.89 -9.59
CA ASP A 231 -3.14 -19.40 -8.59
C ASP A 231 -3.11 -18.56 -7.30
N MET A 232 -4.18 -18.68 -6.52
CA MET A 232 -4.39 -17.85 -5.33
C MET A 232 -3.28 -17.99 -4.27
N PRO A 233 -2.69 -19.17 -3.97
CA PRO A 233 -1.58 -19.27 -3.03
C PRO A 233 -0.36 -18.46 -3.47
N LYS A 234 0.05 -18.55 -4.74
CA LYS A 234 1.20 -17.79 -5.28
C LYS A 234 0.94 -16.28 -5.28
N LEU A 235 -0.27 -15.86 -5.66
CA LEU A 235 -0.66 -14.44 -5.55
C LEU A 235 -0.68 -13.98 -4.09
N THR A 236 -1.14 -14.80 -3.17
CA THR A 236 -1.17 -14.48 -1.73
C THR A 236 0.25 -14.37 -1.17
N LEU A 237 1.18 -15.21 -1.61
CA LEU A 237 2.60 -15.07 -1.30
C LEU A 237 3.19 -13.77 -1.85
N ALA A 238 2.87 -13.38 -3.08
CA ALA A 238 3.29 -12.10 -3.64
C ALA A 238 2.76 -10.90 -2.84
N ARG A 239 1.51 -10.98 -2.35
CA ARG A 239 0.91 -9.98 -1.46
C ARG A 239 1.62 -9.91 -0.10
N TYR A 240 1.95 -11.05 0.49
CA TYR A 240 2.75 -11.12 1.73
C TYR A 240 4.09 -10.38 1.57
N ILE A 241 4.79 -10.62 0.46
CA ILE A 241 6.06 -9.98 0.14
C ILE A 241 5.89 -8.46 0.05
N LEU A 242 4.89 -7.98 -0.69
CA LEU A 242 4.60 -6.56 -0.82
C LEU A 242 4.19 -5.92 0.51
N GLU A 243 3.34 -6.58 1.28
CA GLU A 243 2.85 -6.02 2.55
C GLU A 243 3.96 -5.97 3.60
N THR A 244 4.86 -6.95 3.60
CA THR A 244 6.09 -6.90 4.41
C THR A 244 6.99 -5.73 3.99
N SER A 245 7.06 -5.43 2.69
CA SER A 245 7.85 -4.30 2.19
C SER A 245 7.33 -2.94 2.66
N LEU A 246 6.05 -2.84 3.06
CA LEU A 246 5.50 -1.63 3.65
C LEU A 246 6.15 -1.26 4.99
N MET A 247 6.94 -2.13 5.63
CA MET A 247 7.73 -1.76 6.82
C MET A 247 9.11 -1.20 6.49
N PHE A 248 9.64 -1.50 5.29
CA PHE A 248 11.02 -1.17 4.92
C PHE A 248 11.11 0.18 4.22
N TYR A 249 11.74 1.14 4.89
CA TYR A 249 11.91 2.51 4.39
C TYR A 249 12.72 2.56 3.09
N GLU A 250 13.61 1.59 2.89
CA GLU A 250 14.48 1.44 1.74
C GLU A 250 13.71 1.43 0.41
N PHE A 251 12.46 0.98 0.41
CA PHE A 251 11.67 0.79 -0.81
C PHE A 251 10.68 1.93 -1.13
N ILE A 252 10.59 2.99 -0.32
CA ILE A 252 9.58 4.07 -0.51
C ILE A 252 9.68 4.77 -1.86
N GLY A 253 10.90 4.86 -2.41
CA GLY A 253 11.19 5.54 -3.67
C GLY A 253 11.09 4.61 -4.90
N VAL A 254 10.86 3.32 -4.70
CA VAL A 254 10.78 2.33 -5.78
C VAL A 254 9.44 2.45 -6.50
N SER A 255 9.47 2.24 -7.82
CA SER A 255 8.25 2.19 -8.64
C SER A 255 7.29 1.10 -8.15
N GLU A 256 6.01 1.43 -8.08
CA GLU A 256 4.94 0.55 -7.60
C GLU A 256 4.74 -0.66 -8.53
N SER A 257 4.82 -0.44 -9.85
CA SER A 257 4.75 -1.50 -10.86
C SER A 257 5.99 -2.39 -10.84
N LEU A 258 7.17 -1.85 -10.52
CA LEU A 258 8.40 -2.63 -10.34
C LEU A 258 8.37 -3.46 -9.04
N MET A 259 7.90 -2.88 -7.93
CA MET A 259 7.66 -3.61 -6.67
C MET A 259 6.76 -4.83 -6.90
N ALA A 260 5.64 -4.62 -7.61
CA ALA A 260 4.72 -5.70 -7.95
C ALA A 260 5.35 -6.78 -8.85
N ALA A 261 6.17 -6.37 -9.83
CA ALA A 261 6.87 -7.26 -10.75
C ALA A 261 7.89 -8.14 -10.01
N ALA A 262 8.66 -7.54 -9.11
CA ALA A 262 9.65 -8.24 -8.31
C ALA A 262 8.99 -9.20 -7.30
N ALA A 263 7.91 -8.76 -6.64
CA ALA A 263 7.20 -9.58 -5.67
C ALA A 263 6.53 -10.81 -6.32
N ILE A 264 5.90 -10.64 -7.50
CA ILE A 264 5.31 -11.80 -8.20
C ILE A 264 6.38 -12.76 -8.69
N LEU A 265 7.51 -12.26 -9.24
CA LEU A 265 8.60 -13.13 -9.67
C LEU A 265 9.18 -13.92 -8.49
N LEU A 266 9.39 -13.27 -7.34
CA LEU A 266 9.88 -13.92 -6.14
C LEU A 266 8.92 -15.03 -5.67
N ALA A 267 7.62 -14.71 -5.59
CA ALA A 267 6.60 -15.68 -5.19
C ALA A 267 6.56 -16.90 -6.12
N LEU A 268 6.63 -16.69 -7.44
CA LEU A 268 6.68 -17.80 -8.40
C LEU A 268 7.95 -18.64 -8.22
N LYS A 269 9.13 -18.01 -8.07
CA LYS A 269 10.41 -18.71 -7.86
C LYS A 269 10.48 -19.49 -6.54
N MET A 270 9.82 -19.02 -5.49
CA MET A 270 9.72 -19.75 -4.21
C MET A 270 8.91 -21.05 -4.34
N HIS A 271 7.96 -21.12 -5.29
CA HIS A 271 7.22 -22.33 -5.59
C HIS A 271 7.89 -23.22 -6.64
N ASP A 272 8.50 -22.62 -7.67
CA ASP A 272 9.20 -23.32 -8.73
C ASP A 272 10.48 -22.56 -9.10
N LYS A 273 11.63 -23.11 -8.70
CA LYS A 273 12.96 -22.49 -8.86
C LYS A 273 13.36 -22.31 -10.32
N GLU A 274 12.76 -23.07 -11.24
CA GLU A 274 13.01 -22.96 -12.68
C GLU A 274 12.19 -21.84 -13.33
N THR A 275 11.32 -21.15 -12.56
CA THR A 275 10.54 -20.03 -13.07
C THR A 275 11.46 -18.92 -13.59
N THR A 276 11.19 -18.49 -14.82
CA THR A 276 11.86 -17.36 -15.49
C THR A 276 10.89 -16.22 -15.75
N TRP A 277 11.42 -15.03 -16.02
CA TRP A 277 10.63 -13.88 -16.43
C TRP A 277 10.05 -14.10 -17.83
N THR A 278 8.73 -14.24 -17.93
CA THR A 278 8.05 -14.64 -19.17
C THR A 278 7.79 -13.46 -20.11
N PRO A 279 7.63 -13.70 -21.43
CA PRO A 279 7.21 -12.66 -22.37
C PRO A 279 5.89 -11.99 -22.00
N ILE A 280 4.98 -12.72 -21.35
CA ILE A 280 3.71 -12.17 -20.82
C ILE A 280 4.02 -11.11 -19.76
N LEU A 281 4.82 -11.44 -18.74
CA LEU A 281 5.20 -10.49 -17.71
C LEU A 281 5.96 -9.30 -18.30
N GLN A 282 6.83 -9.52 -19.28
CA GLN A 282 7.51 -8.43 -20.00
C GLN A 282 6.53 -7.48 -20.69
N LYS A 283 5.54 -8.00 -21.44
CA LYS A 283 4.52 -7.18 -22.11
C LYS A 283 3.70 -6.34 -21.12
N TYR A 284 3.15 -7.00 -20.10
CA TYR A 284 2.14 -6.39 -19.24
C TYR A 284 2.73 -5.51 -18.13
N SER A 285 3.97 -5.74 -17.73
CA SER A 285 4.70 -4.87 -16.79
C SER A 285 5.55 -3.81 -17.49
N GLY A 286 6.00 -4.08 -18.73
CA GLY A 286 6.98 -3.28 -19.45
C GLY A 286 8.38 -3.30 -18.85
N TYR A 287 8.76 -4.38 -18.17
CA TYR A 287 10.10 -4.59 -17.61
C TYR A 287 10.75 -5.86 -18.17
N LYS A 288 12.06 -5.82 -18.36
CA LYS A 288 12.88 -6.99 -18.70
C LYS A 288 13.34 -7.71 -17.43
N ALA A 289 13.81 -8.94 -17.55
CA ALA A 289 14.32 -9.71 -16.40
C ALA A 289 15.42 -8.94 -15.65
N GLU A 290 16.32 -8.30 -16.39
CA GLU A 290 17.41 -7.47 -15.87
C GLU A 290 16.96 -6.26 -15.04
N ASP A 291 15.75 -5.76 -15.27
CA ASP A 291 15.16 -4.67 -14.46
C ASP A 291 14.57 -5.19 -13.14
N VAL A 292 14.01 -6.40 -13.16
CA VAL A 292 13.18 -6.96 -12.07
C VAL A 292 14.01 -7.78 -11.08
N GLU A 293 14.94 -8.60 -11.57
CA GLU A 293 15.70 -9.53 -10.74
C GLU A 293 16.51 -8.85 -9.62
N PRO A 294 17.16 -7.68 -9.83
CA PRO A 294 17.84 -6.98 -8.74
C PRO A 294 16.90 -6.67 -7.57
N LEU A 295 15.70 -6.12 -7.83
CA LEU A 295 14.73 -5.84 -6.78
C LEU A 295 14.19 -7.12 -6.14
N MET A 296 13.95 -8.17 -6.94
CA MET A 296 13.48 -9.46 -6.44
C MET A 296 14.45 -10.04 -5.40
N TRP A 297 15.76 -9.96 -5.64
CA TRP A 297 16.76 -10.41 -4.68
C TRP A 297 16.82 -9.53 -3.42
N GLU A 298 16.64 -8.21 -3.54
CA GLU A 298 16.52 -7.31 -2.38
C GLU A 298 15.26 -7.62 -1.54
N LEU A 299 14.13 -7.96 -2.19
CA LEU A 299 12.93 -8.41 -1.48
C LEU A 299 13.14 -9.76 -0.78
N ASN A 300 13.88 -10.69 -1.39
CA ASN A 300 14.23 -11.94 -0.72
C ASN A 300 15.12 -11.68 0.52
N HIS A 301 16.12 -10.80 0.37
CA HIS A 301 16.99 -10.39 1.46
C HIS A 301 16.23 -9.70 2.60
N MET A 302 15.28 -8.84 2.25
CA MET A 302 14.35 -8.19 3.18
C MET A 302 13.61 -9.22 4.05
N LEU A 303 13.11 -10.31 3.46
CA LEU A 303 12.39 -11.35 4.22
C LEU A 303 13.30 -12.06 5.24
N HIS A 304 14.56 -12.35 4.88
CA HIS A 304 15.55 -12.89 5.81
C HIS A 304 15.86 -11.91 6.94
N LYS A 305 16.03 -10.62 6.59
CA LYS A 305 16.35 -9.54 7.54
C LYS A 305 15.21 -9.17 8.47
N ARG A 306 13.96 -9.30 8.03
CA ARG A 306 12.77 -8.90 8.79
C ARG A 306 12.78 -9.49 10.19
N ARG A 307 13.11 -10.78 10.34
CA ARG A 307 13.13 -11.46 11.64
C ARG A 307 14.19 -10.93 12.61
N VAL A 308 15.26 -10.34 12.08
CA VAL A 308 16.38 -9.81 12.87
C VAL A 308 16.18 -8.32 13.16
N MET A 309 15.65 -7.57 12.20
CA MET A 309 15.46 -6.11 12.32
C MET A 309 14.17 -5.75 13.06
N TYR A 310 13.10 -6.52 12.85
CA TYR A 310 11.75 -6.22 13.31
C TYR A 310 11.14 -7.44 14.02
N ASP A 311 11.88 -8.01 14.97
CA ASP A 311 11.53 -9.21 15.74
C ASP A 311 10.20 -9.10 16.52
N ARG A 312 9.74 -7.88 16.78
CA ARG A 312 8.48 -7.60 17.50
C ARG A 312 7.33 -7.16 16.60
N LEU A 313 7.58 -6.84 15.33
CA LEU A 313 6.56 -6.35 14.41
C LEU A 313 5.93 -7.53 13.67
N GLU A 314 5.02 -8.23 14.36
CA GLU A 314 4.51 -9.55 13.97
C GLU A 314 3.18 -9.53 13.21
N THR A 315 2.56 -8.37 13.01
CA THR A 315 1.20 -8.29 12.46
C THR A 315 1.11 -8.87 11.05
N VAL A 316 1.97 -8.42 10.12
CA VAL A 316 1.98 -8.93 8.74
C VAL A 316 2.29 -10.43 8.70
N PHE A 317 3.28 -10.89 9.46
CA PHE A 317 3.64 -12.32 9.47
C PHE A 317 2.52 -13.18 10.05
N SER A 318 1.88 -12.74 11.13
CA SER A 318 0.77 -13.45 11.77
C SER A 318 -0.44 -13.53 10.85
N LYS A 319 -0.79 -12.42 10.18
CA LYS A 319 -1.86 -12.36 9.16
C LYS A 319 -1.65 -13.41 8.08
N TYR A 320 -0.49 -13.43 7.44
CA TYR A 320 -0.20 -14.35 6.33
C TYR A 320 0.22 -15.76 6.76
N SER A 321 0.37 -16.01 8.07
CA SER A 321 0.52 -17.37 8.63
C SER A 321 -0.83 -18.07 8.79
N HIS A 322 -1.93 -17.32 8.85
CA HIS A 322 -3.27 -17.86 9.01
C HIS A 322 -3.71 -18.68 7.78
N GLU A 323 -4.54 -19.70 7.99
CA GLU A 323 -4.98 -20.64 6.94
C GLU A 323 -5.81 -19.97 5.83
N VAL A 324 -6.54 -18.91 6.16
CA VAL A 324 -7.29 -18.07 5.19
C VAL A 324 -6.35 -17.46 4.15
N PHE A 325 -5.09 -17.21 4.52
CA PHE A 325 -4.04 -16.74 3.64
C PHE A 325 -3.10 -17.87 3.16
N PHE A 326 -3.57 -19.12 3.18
CA PHE A 326 -2.83 -20.32 2.76
C PHE A 326 -1.53 -20.56 3.54
N SER A 327 -1.37 -19.93 4.70
CA SER A 327 -0.15 -19.99 5.51
C SER A 327 1.13 -19.69 4.69
N VAL A 328 1.04 -18.78 3.72
CA VAL A 328 2.14 -18.47 2.79
C VAL A 328 3.39 -17.94 3.49
N ALA A 329 3.24 -17.34 4.68
CA ALA A 329 4.39 -16.88 5.48
C ALA A 329 5.31 -18.03 5.96
N ALA A 330 4.82 -19.29 5.92
CA ALA A 330 5.60 -20.48 6.26
C ALA A 330 6.38 -21.07 5.07
N ILE A 331 6.16 -20.56 3.84
CA ILE A 331 6.86 -21.05 2.65
C ILE A 331 8.37 -20.74 2.77
N PRO A 332 9.25 -21.74 2.54
CA PRO A 332 10.68 -21.52 2.62
C PRO A 332 11.16 -20.43 1.66
N LEU A 333 11.95 -19.48 2.20
CA LEU A 333 12.59 -18.43 1.41
C LEU A 333 13.61 -19.04 0.44
N LEU A 334 13.89 -18.33 -0.65
CA LEU A 334 15.04 -18.67 -1.49
C LEU A 334 16.33 -18.44 -0.68
N PRO A 335 17.40 -19.20 -0.98
CA PRO A 335 18.71 -18.94 -0.39
C PRO A 335 19.07 -17.46 -0.55
N ASP A 336 19.50 -16.83 0.54
CA ASP A 336 19.93 -15.44 0.47
C ASP A 336 21.24 -15.36 -0.32
N VAL A 337 21.26 -14.51 -1.34
CA VAL A 337 22.44 -14.26 -2.17
C VAL A 337 23.36 -13.21 -1.53
N TYR A 338 22.89 -12.55 -0.48
CA TYR A 338 23.63 -11.58 0.30
C TYR A 338 23.93 -12.11 1.71
N THR A 339 24.91 -11.49 2.38
CA THR A 339 25.19 -11.81 3.79
C THR A 339 24.21 -11.10 4.71
N LEU A 340 23.90 -11.71 5.86
CA LEU A 340 22.98 -11.15 6.85
C LEU A 340 23.51 -9.88 7.53
N GLU A 341 24.74 -9.45 7.28
CA GLU A 341 25.27 -8.16 7.76
C GLU A 341 25.00 -7.04 6.76
N ARG A 342 24.87 -7.34 5.46
CA ARG A 342 24.59 -6.34 4.42
C ARG A 342 23.25 -5.64 4.71
N PRO A 343 23.16 -4.31 4.65
CA PRO A 343 21.87 -3.63 4.80
C PRO A 343 20.94 -3.94 3.63
N VAL A 344 19.64 -3.98 3.89
CA VAL A 344 18.63 -3.93 2.82
C VAL A 344 18.78 -2.60 2.09
N GLN A 345 18.62 -2.61 0.78
CA GLN A 345 18.64 -1.41 -0.04
C GLN A 345 17.75 -1.57 -1.27
N ALA A 346 17.21 -0.47 -1.80
CA ALA A 346 16.62 -0.50 -3.13
C ALA A 346 17.74 -0.73 -4.17
N PRO A 347 17.46 -1.45 -5.27
CA PRO A 347 18.41 -1.51 -6.38
C PRO A 347 18.63 -0.10 -6.93
N PRO A 348 19.83 0.19 -7.46
CA PRO A 348 20.08 1.46 -8.13
C PRO A 348 19.03 1.62 -9.23
N SER A 349 18.36 2.78 -9.26
CA SER A 349 17.34 3.03 -10.28
C SER A 349 17.98 2.87 -11.65
N SER A 350 17.59 1.83 -12.38
CA SER A 350 17.70 1.85 -13.83
C SER A 350 16.73 2.94 -14.29
N SER A 351 17.23 4.18 -14.29
CA SER A 351 16.49 5.28 -14.89
C SER A 351 16.16 4.82 -16.31
N PRO A 352 14.88 4.70 -16.70
CA PRO A 352 14.57 4.40 -18.08
C PRO A 352 15.09 5.58 -18.90
N LYS A 353 16.05 5.29 -19.78
CA LYS A 353 16.57 6.24 -20.76
C LYS A 353 15.46 6.77 -21.65
#